data_AF-A0A352NVA9-F1
#
_entry.id   AF-A0A352NVA9-F1
#
_cell.length_a   1.000
_cell.length_b   1.000
_cell.length_c   1.000
_cell.angle_alpha   90.00
_cell.angle_beta   90.00
_cell.angle_gamma   90.00
#
_symmetry.space_group_name_H-M   'P 1'
#
loop_
_entity.id
_entity.type
_entity.pdbx_description
1 polymer ?
#
loop_
_entity_poly.entity_id
_entity_poly.type
_entity_poly.pdbx_seq_one_letter_code
_entity_poly.pdbx_strand_id
1 'polypeptide(L)'
;IFNNISEGYYRLLKAAVEKNCNLKVFGYIPKDERLSLESRHLGLIQSREVEDLNEKIELCSELVLKNIDMNMLLKFFKESPDFEDEYHLEDRGIKTAVACDKAFSFYYRENIELLEECGEVVFFSPLKDKCLPEDINFLYIGGGYPEVFIKELSRNKSMLNSINKSLSSGLNCYAECGGLMYLMEGIQGMDSGRIFNTVGFFNGKAY
;
A
#
# COMPACT_ATOMS: atom_id res chain seq x y z
N ILE A 1 -18.15 18.73 2.24
CA ILE A 1 -18.35 18.22 0.87
C ILE A 1 -19.11 16.91 1.00
N PHE A 2 -20.07 16.62 0.12
CA PHE A 2 -20.78 15.33 0.13
C PHE A 2 -20.26 14.42 -0.97
N ASN A 3 -20.07 13.14 -0.68
CA ASN A 3 -19.55 12.18 -1.65
C ASN A 3 -20.67 11.28 -2.19
N ASN A 4 -20.62 10.96 -3.48
CA ASN A 4 -21.47 9.96 -4.12
C ASN A 4 -22.98 10.26 -4.04
N ILE A 5 -23.39 11.50 -4.33
CA ILE A 5 -24.80 11.91 -4.31
C ILE A 5 -25.25 12.60 -5.60
N SER A 6 -26.55 12.59 -5.89
CA SER A 6 -27.10 13.33 -7.02
C SER A 6 -27.19 14.84 -6.73
N GLU A 7 -27.24 15.66 -7.79
CA GLU A 7 -27.37 17.12 -7.64
C GLU A 7 -28.64 17.53 -6.87
N GLY A 8 -29.77 16.87 -7.17
CA GLY A 8 -31.03 17.14 -6.49
C GLY A 8 -30.92 16.86 -4.99
N TYR A 9 -30.27 15.75 -4.61
CA TYR A 9 -30.10 15.41 -3.21
C TYR A 9 -29.09 16.33 -2.52
N TYR A 10 -28.03 16.73 -3.22
CA TYR A 10 -27.08 17.75 -2.76
C TYR A 10 -27.78 19.05 -2.36
N ARG A 11 -28.70 19.57 -3.19
CA ARG A 11 -29.42 20.81 -2.87
C ARG A 11 -30.23 20.70 -1.58
N LEU A 12 -30.88 19.55 -1.36
CA LEU A 12 -31.63 19.27 -0.14
C LEU A 12 -30.70 19.18 1.09
N LEU A 13 -29.63 18.40 1.00
CA LEU A 13 -28.67 18.21 2.09
C LEU A 13 -27.92 19.50 2.43
N LYS A 14 -27.54 20.28 1.42
CA LYS A 14 -26.90 21.59 1.60
C LYS A 14 -27.79 22.51 2.45
N ALA A 15 -29.05 22.68 2.05
CA ALA A 15 -29.99 23.53 2.79
C ALA A 15 -30.19 23.03 4.23
N ALA A 16 -30.29 21.71 4.43
CA ALA A 16 -30.46 21.14 5.77
C ALA A 16 -29.21 21.33 6.65
N VAL A 17 -28.01 21.07 6.14
CA VAL A 17 -26.76 21.20 6.92
C VAL A 17 -26.44 22.65 7.21
N GLU A 18 -26.53 23.55 6.22
CA GLU A 18 -26.22 24.97 6.44
C GLU A 18 -27.21 25.61 7.42
N LYS A 19 -28.49 25.15 7.45
CA LYS A 19 -29.49 25.63 8.40
C LYS A 19 -29.29 25.12 9.82
N ASN A 20 -28.94 23.84 9.99
CA ASN A 20 -29.01 23.17 11.29
C ASN A 20 -27.66 22.93 11.96
N CYS A 21 -26.55 22.94 11.22
CA CYS A 21 -25.25 22.51 11.73
C CYS A 21 -24.22 23.64 11.84
N ASN A 22 -24.53 24.87 11.42
CA ASN A 22 -23.56 25.97 11.33
C ASN A 22 -22.28 25.58 10.56
N LEU A 23 -22.43 24.74 9.53
CA LEU A 23 -21.35 24.29 8.66
C LEU A 23 -21.59 24.77 7.24
N LYS A 24 -20.55 25.25 6.58
CA LYS A 24 -20.58 25.63 5.17
C LYS A 24 -20.50 24.39 4.29
N VAL A 25 -21.36 24.29 3.27
CA VAL A 25 -21.29 23.22 2.28
C VAL A 25 -20.66 23.74 0.99
N PHE A 26 -19.45 23.27 0.71
CA PHE A 26 -18.64 23.70 -0.44
C PHE A 26 -19.00 23.03 -1.76
N GLY A 27 -19.73 21.91 -1.74
CA GLY A 27 -20.07 21.17 -2.96
C GLY A 27 -20.31 19.70 -2.70
N TYR A 28 -20.35 18.94 -3.80
CA TYR A 28 -20.55 17.49 -3.78
C TYR A 28 -19.77 16.81 -4.90
N ILE A 29 -19.51 15.51 -4.75
CA ILE A 29 -19.01 14.64 -5.80
C ILE A 29 -20.19 13.80 -6.32
N PRO A 30 -20.53 13.87 -7.62
CA PRO A 30 -21.63 13.10 -8.16
C PRO A 30 -21.33 11.61 -8.14
N LYS A 31 -22.39 10.80 -8.12
CA LYS A 31 -22.25 9.37 -8.42
C LYS A 31 -21.84 9.21 -9.89
N ASP A 32 -20.71 8.56 -10.13
CA ASP A 32 -20.20 8.24 -11.46
C ASP A 32 -19.61 6.83 -11.46
N GLU A 33 -20.22 5.91 -12.20
CA GLU A 33 -19.78 4.50 -12.24
C GLU A 33 -18.38 4.34 -12.84
N ARG A 34 -17.88 5.33 -13.61
CA ARG A 34 -16.50 5.33 -14.14
C ARG A 34 -15.46 5.48 -13.03
N LEU A 35 -15.83 6.06 -11.89
CA LEU A 35 -15.00 6.16 -10.69
C LEU A 35 -15.06 4.91 -9.80
N SER A 36 -15.82 3.87 -10.20
CA SER A 36 -15.89 2.64 -9.42
C SER A 36 -14.52 1.96 -9.34
N LEU A 37 -14.19 1.52 -8.13
CA LEU A 37 -13.04 0.67 -7.84
C LEU A 37 -13.57 -0.71 -7.44
N GLU A 38 -13.00 -1.74 -8.03
CA GLU A 38 -13.33 -3.11 -7.67
C GLU A 38 -12.87 -3.42 -6.24
N SER A 39 -13.69 -4.17 -5.52
CA SER A 39 -13.38 -4.66 -4.19
C SER A 39 -12.94 -6.12 -4.23
N ARG A 40 -12.15 -6.51 -3.23
CA ARG A 40 -11.79 -7.89 -2.88
C ARG A 40 -12.12 -8.15 -1.43
N HIS A 41 -11.97 -9.39 -1.00
CA HIS A 41 -12.38 -9.87 0.32
C HIS A 41 -11.89 -9.01 1.50
N LEU A 42 -10.71 -8.39 1.39
CA LEU A 42 -10.06 -7.61 2.46
C LEU A 42 -9.87 -6.12 2.14
N GLY A 43 -10.54 -5.58 1.11
CA GLY A 43 -10.41 -4.17 0.77
C GLY A 43 -10.59 -3.88 -0.72
N LEU A 44 -10.06 -2.75 -1.18
CA LEU A 44 -10.03 -2.42 -2.59
C LEU A 44 -8.93 -3.20 -3.31
N ILE A 45 -9.09 -3.42 -4.61
CA ILE A 45 -7.98 -3.81 -5.47
C ILE A 45 -6.86 -2.76 -5.34
N GLN A 46 -5.59 -3.19 -5.30
CA GLN A 46 -4.49 -2.27 -5.10
C GLN A 46 -4.32 -1.37 -6.34
N SER A 47 -3.84 -0.14 -6.14
CA SER A 47 -3.61 0.83 -7.23
C SER A 47 -2.78 0.27 -8.39
N ARG A 48 -1.77 -0.56 -8.08
CA ARG A 48 -0.90 -1.24 -9.07
C ARG A 48 -1.61 -2.28 -9.95
N GLU A 49 -2.85 -2.62 -9.60
CA GLU A 49 -3.67 -3.60 -10.32
C GLU A 49 -4.81 -2.92 -11.10
N VAL A 50 -5.00 -1.61 -10.95
CA VAL A 50 -6.03 -0.83 -11.65
C VAL A 50 -5.42 -0.23 -12.92
N GLU A 51 -5.76 -0.78 -14.08
CA GLU A 51 -5.16 -0.37 -15.37
C GLU A 51 -5.53 1.07 -15.76
N ASP A 52 -6.76 1.50 -15.47
CA ASP A 52 -7.33 2.81 -15.83
C ASP A 52 -7.22 3.86 -14.69
N LEU A 53 -6.32 3.64 -13.72
CA LEU A 53 -6.27 4.47 -12.50
C LEU A 53 -6.06 5.96 -12.80
N ASN A 54 -5.15 6.30 -13.71
CA ASN A 54 -4.88 7.69 -14.08
C ASN A 54 -6.10 8.37 -14.72
N GLU A 55 -6.87 7.64 -15.53
CA GLU A 55 -8.09 8.15 -16.15
C GLU A 55 -9.17 8.42 -15.09
N LYS A 56 -9.30 7.53 -14.09
CA LYS A 56 -10.19 7.75 -12.95
C LYS A 56 -9.78 8.97 -12.12
N ILE A 57 -8.47 9.16 -11.87
CA ILE A 57 -7.95 10.32 -11.13
C ILE A 57 -8.32 11.61 -11.87
N GLU A 58 -8.13 11.66 -13.19
CA GLU A 58 -8.48 12.86 -13.94
C GLU A 58 -9.98 13.13 -14.00
N LEU A 59 -10.79 12.09 -14.20
CA LEU A 59 -12.24 12.25 -14.10
C LEU A 59 -12.66 12.78 -12.71
N CYS A 60 -12.03 12.29 -11.64
CA CYS A 60 -12.29 12.77 -10.29
C CYS A 60 -11.91 14.25 -10.14
N SER A 61 -10.75 14.65 -10.67
CA SER A 61 -10.28 16.04 -10.71
C SER A 61 -11.28 16.96 -11.41
N GLU A 62 -11.74 16.59 -12.62
CA GLU A 62 -12.75 17.33 -13.38
C GLU A 62 -14.06 17.50 -12.60
N LEU A 63 -14.53 16.42 -11.96
CA LEU A 63 -15.75 16.44 -11.17
C LEU A 63 -15.61 17.30 -9.91
N VAL A 64 -14.46 17.27 -9.25
CA VAL A 64 -14.16 18.14 -8.10
C VAL A 64 -14.18 19.61 -8.53
N LEU A 65 -13.43 19.97 -9.58
CA LEU A 65 -13.35 21.36 -10.06
C LEU A 65 -14.71 21.90 -10.53
N LYS A 66 -15.56 21.03 -11.08
CA LYS A 66 -16.90 21.40 -11.55
C LYS A 66 -17.92 21.56 -10.42
N ASN A 67 -17.88 20.71 -9.40
CA ASN A 67 -18.97 20.58 -8.43
C ASN A 67 -18.63 21.09 -7.02
N ILE A 68 -17.37 21.48 -6.79
CA ILE A 68 -16.88 22.00 -5.51
C ILE A 68 -16.35 23.42 -5.71
N ASP A 69 -16.81 24.35 -4.84
CA ASP A 69 -16.30 25.71 -4.79
C ASP A 69 -14.89 25.73 -4.17
N MET A 70 -13.89 25.39 -4.99
CA MET A 70 -12.48 25.32 -4.58
C MET A 70 -11.95 26.67 -4.12
N ASN A 71 -12.40 27.77 -4.75
CA ASN A 71 -12.00 29.12 -4.35
C ASN A 71 -12.46 29.45 -2.94
N MET A 72 -13.70 29.11 -2.58
CA MET A 72 -14.20 29.28 -1.22
C MET A 72 -13.52 28.32 -0.25
N LEU A 73 -13.31 27.06 -0.64
CA LEU A 73 -12.63 26.07 0.19
C LEU A 73 -11.22 26.54 0.59
N LEU A 74 -10.44 27.04 -0.36
CA LEU A 74 -9.10 27.57 -0.12
C LEU A 74 -9.10 28.76 0.85
N LYS A 75 -10.11 29.63 0.80
CA LYS A 75 -10.24 30.75 1.75
C LYS A 75 -10.56 30.33 3.18
N PHE A 76 -11.11 29.12 3.36
CA PHE A 76 -11.44 28.58 4.68
C PHE A 76 -10.29 27.80 5.31
N PHE A 77 -9.33 27.34 4.50
CA PHE A 77 -8.09 26.79 5.04
C PHE A 77 -7.29 27.88 5.73
N LYS A 78 -6.65 27.51 6.83
CA LYS A 78 -5.65 28.34 7.48
C LYS A 78 -4.29 27.87 7.02
N GLU A 79 -3.38 28.81 6.79
CA GLU A 79 -1.98 28.48 6.66
C GLU A 79 -1.53 27.74 7.93
N SER A 80 -0.95 26.58 7.73
CA SER A 80 -0.20 25.88 8.77
C SER A 80 1.23 26.39 8.71
N PRO A 81 1.95 26.52 9.84
CA PRO A 81 3.38 26.68 9.78
C PRO A 81 3.99 25.54 8.96
N ASP A 82 5.04 25.87 8.20
CA ASP A 82 5.87 24.85 7.57
C ASP A 82 6.48 23.96 8.66
N PHE A 83 6.51 22.66 8.39
CA PHE A 83 7.16 21.69 9.24
C PHE A 83 8.53 21.40 8.64
N GLU A 84 9.59 21.73 9.38
CA GLU A 84 10.93 21.26 9.08
C GLU A 84 11.12 19.91 9.77
N ASP A 85 11.45 18.88 8.99
CA ASP A 85 11.84 17.60 9.56
C ASP A 85 13.29 17.69 10.04
N GLU A 86 13.49 17.65 11.35
CA GLU A 86 14.81 17.68 11.97
C GLU A 86 15.34 16.26 12.26
N TYR A 87 14.52 15.22 12.07
CA TYR A 87 14.88 13.86 12.41
C TYR A 87 15.53 13.15 11.21
N HIS A 88 16.85 13.07 11.25
CA HIS A 88 17.63 12.34 10.25
C HIS A 88 18.51 11.28 10.90
N LEU A 89 18.76 10.20 10.17
CA LEU A 89 19.68 9.14 10.56
C LEU A 89 21.04 9.36 9.92
N GLU A 90 22.09 8.91 10.62
CA GLU A 90 23.43 8.86 10.06
C GLU A 90 23.56 7.68 9.09
N ASP A 91 24.28 7.88 7.99
CA ASP A 91 24.66 6.82 7.08
C ASP A 91 25.58 5.82 7.80
N ARG A 92 25.12 4.57 7.88
CA ARG A 92 25.82 3.45 8.53
C ARG A 92 26.36 2.45 7.52
N GLY A 93 26.27 2.74 6.22
CA GLY A 93 26.64 1.85 5.14
C GLY A 93 25.79 0.57 5.10
N ILE A 94 24.56 0.62 5.60
CA ILE A 94 23.68 -0.56 5.66
C ILE A 94 22.99 -0.75 4.31
N LYS A 95 23.30 -1.85 3.62
CA LYS A 95 22.58 -2.24 2.41
C LYS A 95 21.32 -3.03 2.76
N THR A 96 20.15 -2.45 2.49
CA THR A 96 18.85 -3.03 2.79
C THR A 96 18.15 -3.54 1.53
N ALA A 97 17.79 -4.82 1.51
CA ALA A 97 16.90 -5.36 0.48
C ALA A 97 15.43 -5.20 0.89
N VAL A 98 14.60 -4.62 0.03
CA VAL A 98 13.16 -4.42 0.26
C VAL A 98 12.34 -5.20 -0.76
N ALA A 99 11.45 -6.08 -0.29
CA ALA A 99 10.58 -6.89 -1.15
C ALA A 99 9.46 -6.05 -1.80
N CYS A 100 9.54 -5.67 -3.07
CA CYS A 100 8.57 -4.78 -3.70
C CYS A 100 8.00 -5.37 -5.00
N ASP A 101 6.74 -5.81 -4.94
CA ASP A 101 5.96 -6.22 -6.12
C ASP A 101 4.45 -6.15 -5.85
N LYS A 102 3.64 -7.02 -6.47
CA LYS A 102 2.18 -7.08 -6.25
C LYS A 102 1.83 -7.84 -4.96
N ALA A 103 2.67 -8.77 -4.51
CA ALA A 103 2.47 -9.52 -3.29
C ALA A 103 2.91 -8.73 -2.06
N PHE A 104 3.93 -7.88 -2.20
CA PHE A 104 4.47 -7.03 -1.12
C PHE A 104 4.56 -5.58 -1.59
N SER A 105 3.60 -4.77 -1.16
CA SER A 105 3.42 -3.39 -1.64
C SER A 105 3.00 -2.43 -0.54
N PHE A 106 2.77 -2.92 0.68
CA PHE A 106 2.34 -2.09 1.80
C PHE A 106 3.57 -1.61 2.55
N TYR A 107 3.95 -0.37 2.26
CA TYR A 107 5.11 0.28 2.81
C TYR A 107 4.74 1.69 3.26
N TYR A 108 5.27 2.08 4.41
CA TYR A 108 5.37 3.48 4.80
C TYR A 108 6.54 4.09 4.05
N ARG A 109 6.30 5.19 3.36
CA ARG A 109 7.34 5.84 2.54
C ARG A 109 8.47 6.34 3.43
N GLU A 110 8.11 6.83 4.60
CA GLU A 110 9.00 7.35 5.64
C GLU A 110 9.97 6.27 6.14
N ASN A 111 9.53 5.01 6.29
CA ASN A 111 10.42 3.91 6.66
C ASN A 111 11.49 3.67 5.59
N ILE A 112 11.14 3.80 4.32
CA ILE A 112 12.07 3.62 3.20
C ILE A 112 13.05 4.79 3.16
N GLU A 113 12.57 6.02 3.35
CA GLU A 113 13.41 7.22 3.39
C GLU A 113 14.43 7.16 4.53
N LEU A 114 14.02 6.74 5.73
CA LEU A 114 14.94 6.52 6.85
C LEU A 114 15.99 5.41 6.58
N LEU A 115 15.62 4.38 5.81
CA LEU A 115 16.58 3.35 5.38
C LEU A 115 17.54 3.86 4.31
N GLU A 116 17.07 4.72 3.40
CA GLU A 116 17.88 5.41 2.39
C GLU A 116 18.90 6.37 3.05
N GLU A 117 18.56 6.96 4.21
CA GLU A 117 19.52 7.74 5.01
C GLU A 117 20.57 6.87 5.69
N CYS A 118 20.22 5.64 6.11
CA CYS A 118 21.14 4.71 6.76
C CYS A 118 22.10 3.99 5.79
N GLY A 119 21.87 4.08 4.48
CA GLY A 119 22.66 3.42 3.45
C GLY A 119 21.87 3.11 2.18
N GLU A 120 22.28 2.07 1.45
CA GLU A 120 21.70 1.72 0.16
C GLU A 120 20.40 0.89 0.32
N VAL A 121 19.31 1.31 -0.33
CA VAL A 121 18.08 0.52 -0.45
C VAL A 121 17.98 -0.10 -1.85
N VAL A 122 17.82 -1.42 -1.91
CA VAL A 122 17.65 -2.17 -3.16
C VAL A 122 16.31 -2.90 -3.14
N PHE A 123 15.46 -2.60 -4.11
CA PHE A 123 14.19 -3.30 -4.29
C PHE A 123 14.37 -4.59 -5.08
N PHE A 124 13.67 -5.65 -4.67
CA PHE A 124 13.59 -6.92 -5.40
C PHE A 124 12.16 -7.47 -5.38
N SER A 125 11.81 -8.31 -6.35
CA SER A 125 10.49 -8.94 -6.44
C SER A 125 10.54 -10.41 -6.02
N PRO A 126 9.91 -10.78 -4.89
CA PRO A 126 9.69 -12.19 -4.54
C PRO A 126 8.97 -13.01 -5.61
N LEU A 127 8.10 -12.40 -6.42
CA LEU A 127 7.42 -13.06 -7.53
C LEU A 127 8.35 -13.38 -8.70
N LYS A 128 9.28 -12.48 -9.04
CA LYS A 128 10.05 -12.56 -10.30
C LYS A 128 11.50 -12.99 -10.10
N ASP A 129 12.20 -12.39 -9.15
CA ASP A 129 13.64 -12.56 -8.96
C ASP A 129 13.97 -13.94 -8.39
N LYS A 130 15.20 -14.42 -8.60
CA LYS A 130 15.61 -15.78 -8.21
C LYS A 130 16.42 -15.84 -6.93
N CYS A 131 17.01 -14.73 -6.51
CA CYS A 131 17.80 -14.63 -5.30
C CYS A 131 17.66 -13.24 -4.72
N LEU A 132 17.93 -13.12 -3.42
CA LEU A 132 18.15 -11.83 -2.79
C LEU A 132 19.32 -11.10 -3.46
N PRO A 133 19.32 -9.75 -3.47
CA PRO A 133 20.48 -8.98 -3.88
C PRO A 133 21.73 -9.38 -3.09
N GLU A 134 22.89 -9.30 -3.74
CA GLU A 134 24.17 -9.64 -3.11
C GLU A 134 24.59 -8.58 -2.07
N ASP A 135 25.35 -9.04 -1.08
CA ASP A 135 25.98 -8.22 -0.03
C ASP A 135 25.02 -7.35 0.79
N ILE A 136 23.81 -7.85 1.05
CA ILE A 136 22.83 -7.16 1.89
C ILE A 136 23.11 -7.37 3.38
N ASN A 137 22.88 -6.33 4.18
CA ASN A 137 23.01 -6.37 5.64
C ASN A 137 21.67 -6.54 6.34
N PHE A 138 20.58 -6.15 5.67
CA PHE A 138 19.24 -6.15 6.23
C PHE A 138 18.20 -6.52 5.17
N LEU A 139 17.16 -7.24 5.58
CA LEU A 139 16.02 -7.60 4.76
C LEU A 139 14.74 -6.99 5.34
N TYR A 140 14.00 -6.25 4.52
CA TYR A 140 12.69 -5.74 4.85
C TYR A 140 11.63 -6.36 3.94
N ILE A 141 10.67 -7.08 4.54
CA ILE A 141 9.50 -7.62 3.84
C ILE A 141 8.26 -6.97 4.44
N GLY A 142 7.74 -5.94 3.77
CA GLY A 142 6.54 -5.24 4.21
C GLY A 142 5.27 -6.07 4.07
N GLY A 143 4.15 -5.40 4.29
CA GLY A 143 2.84 -6.03 4.16
C GLY A 143 2.41 -6.25 2.70
N GLY A 144 1.29 -6.96 2.55
CA GLY A 144 0.64 -7.22 1.29
C GLY A 144 -0.28 -8.42 1.40
N TYR A 145 -0.65 -9.00 0.25
CA TYR A 145 -1.58 -10.14 0.17
C TYR A 145 -0.89 -11.36 -0.48
N PRO A 146 0.14 -11.95 0.16
CA PRO A 146 0.85 -13.10 -0.39
C PRO A 146 -0.05 -14.30 -0.66
N GLU A 147 -1.15 -14.46 0.06
CA GLU A 147 -2.17 -15.50 -0.12
C GLU A 147 -2.88 -15.42 -1.48
N VAL A 148 -2.99 -14.23 -2.07
CA VAL A 148 -3.55 -14.02 -3.43
C VAL A 148 -2.56 -14.50 -4.48
N PHE A 149 -1.27 -14.25 -4.27
CA PHE A 149 -0.19 -14.62 -5.21
C PHE A 149 0.52 -15.92 -4.84
N ILE A 150 -0.06 -16.72 -3.94
CA ILE A 150 0.66 -17.81 -3.28
C ILE A 150 1.10 -18.92 -4.25
N LYS A 151 0.35 -19.15 -5.32
CA LYS A 151 0.70 -20.11 -6.37
C LYS A 151 1.99 -19.72 -7.08
N GLU A 152 2.20 -18.43 -7.34
CA GLU A 152 3.40 -17.89 -7.99
C GLU A 152 4.57 -17.86 -7.00
N LEU A 153 4.35 -17.30 -5.81
CA LEU A 153 5.35 -17.26 -4.75
C LEU A 153 5.89 -18.66 -4.39
N SER A 154 5.00 -19.64 -4.22
CA SER A 154 5.37 -21.02 -3.88
C SER A 154 6.10 -21.75 -5.00
N ARG A 155 5.94 -21.33 -6.27
CA ARG A 155 6.69 -21.88 -7.42
C ARG A 155 8.11 -21.33 -7.48
N ASN A 156 8.36 -20.15 -6.93
CA ASN A 156 9.68 -19.53 -6.94
C ASN A 156 10.62 -20.14 -5.87
N LYS A 157 10.92 -21.43 -5.99
CA LYS A 157 11.73 -22.19 -5.02
C LYS A 157 13.13 -21.58 -4.82
N SER A 158 13.68 -20.96 -5.85
CA SER A 158 14.98 -20.29 -5.79
C SER A 158 14.96 -19.13 -4.79
N MET A 159 13.97 -18.24 -4.90
CA MET A 159 13.82 -17.12 -3.98
C MET A 159 13.53 -17.58 -2.55
N LEU A 160 12.61 -18.53 -2.37
CA LEU A 160 12.30 -19.09 -1.04
C LEU A 160 13.54 -19.64 -0.33
N ASN A 161 14.34 -20.43 -1.05
CA ASN A 161 15.58 -20.99 -0.53
C ASN A 161 16.64 -19.91 -0.27
N SER A 162 16.72 -18.89 -1.13
CA SER A 162 17.65 -17.77 -0.98
C SER A 162 17.36 -16.99 0.31
N ILE A 163 16.09 -16.68 0.58
CA ILE A 163 15.68 -16.01 1.82
C ILE A 163 15.95 -16.92 3.02
N ASN A 164 15.48 -18.17 3.00
CA ASN A 164 15.64 -19.09 4.13
C ASN A 164 17.12 -19.28 4.51
N LYS A 165 18.00 -19.51 3.52
CA LYS A 165 19.44 -19.69 3.74
C LYS A 165 20.08 -18.44 4.33
N SER A 166 19.70 -17.25 3.85
CA SER A 166 20.26 -15.99 4.33
C SER A 166 19.86 -15.71 5.77
N LEU A 167 18.58 -15.91 6.12
CA LEU A 167 18.10 -15.78 7.49
C LEU A 167 18.75 -16.82 8.43
N SER A 168 18.86 -18.06 7.98
CA SER A 168 19.54 -19.13 8.74
C SER A 168 21.04 -18.87 8.93
N SER A 169 21.64 -18.02 8.09
CA SER A 169 23.05 -17.60 8.21
C SER A 169 23.22 -16.33 9.07
N GLY A 170 22.13 -15.81 9.67
CA GLY A 170 22.17 -14.67 10.58
C GLY A 170 21.81 -13.31 9.96
N LEU A 171 21.25 -13.28 8.75
CA LEU A 171 20.74 -12.03 8.17
C LEU A 171 19.60 -11.46 9.03
N ASN A 172 19.72 -10.19 9.43
CA ASN A 172 18.66 -9.50 10.15
C ASN A 172 17.50 -9.18 9.22
N CYS A 173 16.27 -9.40 9.70
CA CYS A 173 15.06 -9.22 8.91
C CYS A 173 13.95 -8.58 9.72
N TYR A 174 13.25 -7.63 9.11
CA TYR A 174 11.99 -7.09 9.59
C TYR A 174 10.88 -7.49 8.61
N ALA A 175 9.83 -8.12 9.14
CA ALA A 175 8.74 -8.65 8.34
C ALA A 175 7.39 -8.24 8.94
N GLU A 176 6.53 -7.63 8.13
CA GLU A 176 5.22 -7.12 8.56
C GLU A 176 4.08 -7.96 8.02
N CYS A 177 3.13 -8.38 8.86
CA CYS A 177 1.88 -9.05 8.47
C CYS A 177 2.06 -10.10 7.34
N GLY A 178 1.72 -9.76 6.08
CA GLY A 178 1.94 -10.62 4.91
C GLY A 178 3.41 -11.05 4.72
N GLY A 179 4.38 -10.18 4.99
CA GLY A 179 5.80 -10.54 5.03
C GLY A 179 6.10 -11.61 6.08
N LEU A 180 5.52 -11.50 7.29
CA LEU A 180 5.68 -12.54 8.32
C LEU A 180 5.02 -13.86 7.88
N MET A 181 3.82 -13.80 7.28
CA MET A 181 3.17 -14.98 6.70
C MET A 181 4.06 -15.67 5.66
N TYR A 182 4.74 -14.90 4.82
CA TYR A 182 5.66 -15.43 3.80
C TYR A 182 6.88 -16.13 4.39
N LEU A 183 7.31 -15.75 5.59
CA LEU A 183 8.39 -16.41 6.32
C LEU A 183 8.00 -17.73 6.99
N MET A 184 6.70 -18.05 7.10
CA MET A 184 6.18 -19.31 7.65
C MET A 184 6.41 -20.49 6.69
N GLU A 185 6.14 -21.72 7.13
CA GLU A 185 6.24 -22.94 6.30
C GLU A 185 5.24 -22.95 5.15
N GLY A 186 4.05 -22.37 5.37
CA GLY A 186 3.07 -22.25 4.31
C GLY A 186 1.92 -21.29 4.60
N ILE A 187 1.23 -20.93 3.53
CA ILE A 187 0.07 -20.02 3.55
C ILE A 187 -1.10 -20.72 2.86
N GLN A 188 -2.30 -20.59 3.42
CA GLN A 188 -3.53 -21.01 2.76
C GLN A 188 -3.87 -20.08 1.59
N GLY A 189 -4.04 -20.65 0.39
CA GLY A 189 -4.44 -19.88 -0.79
C GLY A 189 -5.94 -19.62 -0.83
N MET A 190 -6.31 -18.39 -1.19
CA MET A 190 -7.70 -17.88 -1.19
C MET A 190 -8.66 -18.74 -2.02
N ASP A 191 -8.25 -19.21 -3.21
CA ASP A 191 -9.17 -19.87 -4.15
C ASP A 191 -9.51 -21.33 -3.80
N SER A 192 -8.74 -21.96 -2.90
CA SER A 192 -8.73 -23.43 -2.80
C SER A 192 -8.72 -23.99 -1.39
N GLY A 193 -8.49 -23.16 -0.36
CA GLY A 193 -8.25 -23.63 1.00
C GLY A 193 -6.99 -24.52 1.14
N ARG A 194 -6.24 -24.71 0.05
CA ARG A 194 -5.00 -25.49 0.01
C ARG A 194 -3.87 -24.66 0.58
N ILE A 195 -3.00 -25.33 1.34
CA ILE A 195 -1.79 -24.73 1.89
C ILE A 195 -0.64 -24.93 0.90
N PHE A 196 0.11 -23.87 0.64
CA PHE A 196 1.26 -23.84 -0.25
C PHE A 196 2.52 -23.51 0.54
N ASN A 197 3.62 -24.21 0.23
CA ASN A 197 4.87 -24.00 0.95
C ASN A 197 5.52 -22.66 0.57
N THR A 198 5.98 -21.93 1.58
CA THR A 198 6.67 -20.63 1.48
C THR A 198 8.10 -20.75 2.01
N VAL A 199 8.67 -19.69 2.60
CA VAL A 199 10.10 -19.64 2.95
C VAL A 199 10.45 -20.70 3.99
N GLY A 200 9.56 -20.97 4.95
CA GLY A 200 9.76 -21.99 5.98
C GLY A 200 10.90 -21.68 6.93
N PHE A 201 11.10 -20.40 7.25
CA PHE A 201 12.03 -19.99 8.30
C PHE A 201 11.41 -20.16 9.69
N PHE A 202 10.12 -19.83 9.81
CA PHE A 202 9.34 -20.09 11.02
C PHE A 202 8.43 -21.32 10.84
N ASN A 203 8.36 -22.16 11.86
CA ASN A 203 7.44 -23.30 11.91
C ASN A 203 6.00 -22.82 12.04
N GLY A 204 5.08 -23.39 11.26
CA GLY A 204 3.66 -23.03 11.30
C GLY A 204 3.11 -22.60 9.95
N LYS A 205 1.79 -22.42 9.92
CA LYS A 205 1.02 -22.11 8.71
C LYS A 205 0.14 -20.89 8.96
N ALA A 206 0.08 -19.99 7.99
CA ALA A 206 -0.84 -18.86 8.00
C ALA A 206 -2.14 -19.23 7.28
N TYR A 207 -3.26 -18.74 7.80
CA TYR A 207 -4.62 -19.00 7.33
C TYR A 207 -5.34 -17.69 7.05
#